data_AF-A0A4R7FLB9-F1
#
_entry.id   AF-A0A4R7FLB9-F1
#
_cell.length_a   1.000
_cell.length_b   1.000
_cell.length_c   1.000
_cell.angle_alpha   90.00
_cell.angle_beta   90.00
_cell.angle_gamma   90.00
#
_symmetry.space_group_name_H-M   'P 1'
#
loop_
_entity.id
_entity.type
_entity.pdbx_description
1 polymer ?
#
loop_
_entity_poly.entity_id
_entity_poly.type
_entity_poly.pdbx_seq_one_letter_code
_entity_poly.pdbx_strand_id
1 'polypeptide(L)'
;MANGVGSIIRLAAKHGPKIGVAATAIGGFLAKNPEVSAWLKGRVETLPKQLDAIRKRRGDAAQIRGMLEIVRDVAGKLHAEGAAAAVASDWVRRADDVELGVQLAERLSPPAKKEAVSRLKTRAEALLAELIEATTAT
;
A
#
# COMPACT_ATOMS: atom_id res chain seq x y z
N MET A 1 4.36 -8.87 21.39
CA MET A 1 3.39 -8.13 20.53
C MET A 1 4.14 -7.67 19.29
N ALA A 2 3.97 -8.37 18.16
CA ALA A 2 4.82 -8.17 16.98
C ALA A 2 4.29 -7.02 16.09
N ASN A 3 4.93 -5.86 16.25
CA ASN A 3 5.18 -4.79 15.28
C ASN A 3 4.67 -5.07 13.86
N GLY A 4 3.40 -4.76 13.58
CA GLY A 4 2.85 -4.91 12.24
C GLY A 4 3.55 -4.03 11.20
N VAL A 5 3.96 -2.85 11.63
CA VAL A 5 4.79 -1.92 10.87
C VAL A 5 6.20 -2.49 10.67
N GLY A 6 6.79 -3.11 11.69
CA GLY A 6 8.08 -3.79 11.57
C GLY A 6 8.06 -4.96 10.58
N SER A 7 6.92 -5.65 10.45
CA SER A 7 6.72 -6.70 9.43
C SER A 7 6.66 -6.13 8.02
N ILE A 8 6.01 -4.97 7.82
CA ILE A 8 5.85 -4.33 6.50
C ILE A 8 7.14 -3.61 6.09
N ILE A 9 7.83 -2.93 7.01
CA ILE A 9 9.17 -2.35 6.79
C ILE A 9 10.18 -3.45 6.45
N ARG A 10 10.12 -4.59 7.14
CA ARG A 10 10.95 -5.75 6.81
C ARG A 10 10.57 -6.37 5.46
N LEU A 11 9.30 -6.27 5.04
CA LEU A 11 8.85 -6.65 3.70
C LEU A 11 9.37 -5.65 2.63
N ALA A 12 9.31 -4.34 2.89
CA ALA A 12 9.88 -3.29 2.05
C ALA A 12 11.38 -3.55 1.80
N ALA A 13 12.13 -3.75 2.89
CA ALA A 13 13.54 -4.10 2.84
C ALA A 13 13.82 -5.42 2.09
N LYS A 14 12.89 -6.38 2.11
CA LYS A 14 13.01 -7.67 1.40
C LYS A 14 12.67 -7.57 -0.10
N HIS A 15 11.88 -6.59 -0.51
CA HIS A 15 11.39 -6.47 -1.89
C HIS A 15 12.26 -5.60 -2.81
N GLY A 16 13.30 -4.94 -2.30
CA GLY A 16 14.44 -4.47 -3.09
C GLY A 16 14.11 -3.49 -4.25
N PRO A 17 15.04 -3.30 -5.21
CA PRO A 17 15.23 -2.05 -5.98
C PRO A 17 14.09 -1.60 -6.93
N LYS A 18 12.96 -2.32 -7.00
CA LYS A 18 11.79 -1.89 -7.79
C LYS A 18 11.02 -0.72 -7.16
N ILE A 19 11.29 -0.41 -5.88
CA ILE A 19 10.65 0.66 -5.11
C ILE A 19 11.35 2.02 -5.32
N GLY A 20 12.63 2.03 -5.72
CA GLY A 20 13.46 3.24 -5.73
C GLY A 20 12.95 4.38 -6.62
N VAL A 21 12.31 4.07 -7.75
CA VAL A 21 11.80 5.09 -8.69
C VAL A 21 10.64 5.88 -8.08
N ALA A 22 9.71 5.20 -7.39
CA ALA A 22 8.59 5.86 -6.71
C ALA A 22 9.11 6.73 -5.55
N ALA A 23 10.09 6.22 -4.79
CA ALA A 23 10.67 6.94 -3.67
C ALA A 23 11.43 8.21 -4.07
N THR A 24 12.23 8.18 -5.14
CA THR A 24 12.94 9.38 -5.62
C THR A 24 11.98 10.45 -6.16
N ALA A 25 10.97 10.05 -6.94
CA ALA A 25 10.00 10.98 -7.51
C ALA A 25 9.13 11.64 -6.44
N ILE A 26 8.67 10.86 -5.45
CA ILE A 26 7.86 11.38 -4.34
C ILE A 26 8.72 12.20 -3.38
N GLY A 27 9.92 11.75 -3.02
CA GLY A 27 10.83 12.50 -2.13
C GLY A 27 11.15 13.91 -2.66
N GLY A 28 11.47 14.04 -3.95
CA GLY A 28 11.72 15.33 -4.58
C GLY A 28 10.49 16.25 -4.63
N PHE A 29 9.28 15.67 -4.74
CA PHE A 29 8.03 16.43 -4.66
C PHE A 29 7.75 16.91 -3.23
N LEU A 30 7.88 16.03 -2.23
CA LEU A 30 7.60 16.35 -0.83
C LEU A 30 8.55 17.42 -0.27
N ALA A 31 9.80 17.47 -0.74
CA ALA A 31 10.73 18.55 -0.41
C ALA A 31 10.27 19.92 -0.91
N LYS A 32 9.51 19.97 -2.01
CA LYS A 32 9.00 21.20 -2.63
C LYS A 32 7.58 21.59 -2.15
N ASN A 33 6.87 20.66 -1.50
CA ASN A 33 5.47 20.80 -1.09
C ASN A 33 5.31 20.37 0.38
N PRO A 34 5.73 21.23 1.33
CA PRO A 34 5.80 20.88 2.75
C PRO A 34 4.43 20.58 3.38
N GLU A 35 3.35 21.15 2.87
CA GLU A 35 1.97 20.87 3.28
C GLU A 35 1.55 19.44 2.94
N VAL A 36 1.92 18.94 1.77
CA VAL A 36 1.67 17.55 1.38
C VAL A 36 2.57 16.62 2.22
N SER A 37 3.82 17.01 2.47
CA SER A 37 4.72 16.28 3.38
C SER A 37 4.15 16.17 4.79
N ALA A 38 3.62 17.26 5.36
CA ALA A 38 3.00 17.26 6.67
C ALA A 38 1.74 16.39 6.73
N TRP A 39 0.87 16.47 5.72
CA TRP A 39 -0.30 15.59 5.61
C TRP A 39 0.10 14.12 5.54
N LEU A 40 1.10 13.80 4.71
CA LEU A 40 1.58 12.44 4.48
C LEU A 40 2.24 11.87 5.75
N LYS A 41 3.03 12.67 6.48
CA LYS A 41 3.61 12.30 7.77
C LYS A 41 2.52 11.97 8.80
N GLY A 42 1.51 12.84 8.93
CA GLY A 42 0.36 12.55 9.79
C GLY A 42 -0.39 11.28 9.38
N ARG A 43 -0.46 10.99 8.07
CA ARG A 43 -1.01 9.73 7.57
C ARG A 43 -0.18 8.54 8.01
N VAL A 44 1.14 8.58 7.83
CA VAL A 44 2.07 7.52 8.23
C VAL A 44 2.00 7.25 9.73
N GLU A 45 1.86 8.27 10.56
CA GLU A 45 1.65 8.12 12.01
C GLU A 45 0.35 7.39 12.36
N THR A 46 -0.68 7.52 11.53
CA THR A 46 -1.97 6.82 11.71
C THR A 46 -2.00 5.41 11.10
N LEU A 47 -1.09 5.09 10.16
CA LEU A 47 -1.02 3.78 9.51
C LEU A 47 -0.98 2.60 10.49
N PRO A 48 -0.19 2.62 11.59
CA PRO A 48 -0.18 1.51 12.54
C PRO A 48 -1.58 1.18 13.10
N LYS A 49 -2.38 2.21 13.42
CA LYS A 49 -3.75 2.05 13.93
C LYS A 49 -4.69 1.50 12.86
N GLN A 50 -4.55 1.99 11.63
CA GLN A 50 -5.36 1.49 10.51
C GLN A 50 -5.02 0.05 10.16
N LEU A 51 -3.74 -0.31 10.17
CA LEU A 51 -3.29 -1.67 9.91
C LEU A 51 -3.73 -2.63 11.01
N ASP A 52 -3.74 -2.20 12.26
CA ASP A 52 -4.32 -2.97 13.36
C ASP A 52 -5.83 -3.19 13.15
N ALA A 53 -6.57 -2.14 12.75
CA ALA A 53 -7.99 -2.26 12.41
C ALA A 53 -8.24 -3.19 11.22
N ILE A 54 -7.40 -3.13 10.19
CA ILE A 54 -7.46 -4.02 9.01
C ILE A 54 -7.22 -5.47 9.43
N ARG A 55 -6.21 -5.73 10.27
CA ARG A 55 -5.91 -7.09 10.77
C ARG A 55 -7.06 -7.70 11.55
N LYS A 56 -7.88 -6.87 12.21
CA LYS A 56 -9.09 -7.31 12.92
C LYS A 56 -10.26 -7.62 11.99
N ARG A 57 -10.20 -7.25 10.69
CA ARG A 57 -11.24 -7.62 9.71
C ARG A 57 -11.27 -9.14 9.51
N ARG A 58 -12.48 -9.70 9.41
CA ARG A 58 -12.70 -11.14 9.27
C ARG A 58 -12.37 -11.60 7.84
N GLY A 59 -11.29 -12.36 7.70
CA GLY A 59 -10.89 -13.01 6.45
C GLY A 59 -9.87 -12.21 5.63
N ASP A 60 -8.97 -12.94 4.97
CA ASP A 60 -7.84 -12.34 4.24
C ASP A 60 -8.28 -11.40 3.10
N ALA A 61 -9.41 -11.69 2.43
CA ALA A 61 -9.95 -10.80 1.39
C ALA A 61 -10.34 -9.42 1.95
N ALA A 62 -10.92 -9.37 3.15
CA ALA A 62 -11.26 -8.11 3.81
C ALA A 62 -10.01 -7.35 4.28
N GLN A 63 -8.96 -8.08 4.68
CA GLN A 63 -7.66 -7.50 5.01
C GLN A 63 -6.99 -6.88 3.77
N ILE A 64 -6.99 -7.60 2.65
CA ILE A 64 -6.46 -7.11 1.36
C ILE A 64 -7.16 -5.82 0.96
N ARG A 65 -8.50 -5.83 0.91
CA ARG A 65 -9.31 -4.64 0.58
C ARG A 65 -8.94 -3.43 1.44
N GLY A 66 -8.77 -3.64 2.75
CA GLY A 66 -8.33 -2.58 3.66
C GLY A 66 -6.94 -2.03 3.35
N MET A 67 -5.98 -2.87 2.96
CA MET A 67 -4.66 -2.40 2.52
C MET A 67 -4.75 -1.60 1.21
N LEU A 68 -5.58 -2.03 0.27
CA LEU A 68 -5.80 -1.33 -1.00
C LEU A 68 -6.52 0.01 -0.82
N GLU A 69 -7.45 0.12 0.13
CA GLU A 69 -8.09 1.40 0.51
C GLU A 69 -7.03 2.44 0.92
N ILE A 70 -6.06 2.07 1.75
CA ILE A 70 -4.96 2.97 2.15
C ILE A 70 -4.14 3.42 0.94
N VAL A 71 -3.78 2.48 0.05
CA VAL A 71 -3.00 2.81 -1.15
C VAL A 71 -3.75 3.79 -2.05
N ARG A 72 -5.05 3.55 -2.29
CA ARG A 72 -5.88 4.43 -3.13
C ARG A 72 -6.08 5.81 -2.51
N ASP A 73 -6.27 5.89 -1.19
CA ASP A 73 -6.42 7.16 -0.47
C ASP A 73 -5.17 8.05 -0.62
N VAL A 74 -3.98 7.47 -0.41
CA VAL A 74 -2.71 8.19 -0.57
C VAL A 74 -2.45 8.54 -2.03
N ALA A 75 -2.64 7.60 -2.95
CA ALA A 75 -2.46 7.85 -4.38
C ALA A 75 -3.42 8.93 -4.90
N GLY A 76 -4.70 8.90 -4.49
CA GLY A 76 -5.69 9.90 -4.86
C GLY A 76 -5.32 11.30 -4.37
N LYS A 77 -4.81 11.41 -3.14
CA LYS A 77 -4.32 12.68 -2.61
C LYS A 77 -3.09 13.19 -3.36
N LEU A 78 -2.10 12.32 -3.60
CA LEU A 78 -0.93 12.68 -4.42
C LEU A 78 -1.35 13.14 -5.82
N HIS A 79 -2.27 12.43 -6.45
CA HIS A 79 -2.77 12.81 -7.77
C HIS A 79 -3.48 14.17 -7.78
N ALA A 80 -4.35 14.43 -6.79
CA ALA A 80 -5.09 15.68 -6.68
C ALA A 80 -4.18 16.90 -6.49
N GLU A 81 -3.06 16.74 -5.79
CA GLU A 81 -2.05 17.79 -5.59
C GLU A 81 -1.05 17.89 -6.78
N GLY A 82 -1.31 17.17 -7.88
CA GLY A 82 -0.43 17.14 -9.06
C GLY A 82 0.91 16.42 -8.83
N ALA A 83 1.06 15.74 -7.71
CA ALA A 83 2.28 15.07 -7.28
C ALA A 83 2.47 13.75 -8.02
N ALA A 84 3.61 13.59 -8.71
CA ALA A 84 4.05 12.32 -9.28
C ALA A 84 2.88 11.54 -9.92
N ALA A 85 2.04 12.21 -10.71
CA ALA A 85 0.73 11.69 -11.12
C ALA A 85 0.82 10.33 -11.81
N ALA A 86 1.91 10.06 -12.53
CA ALA A 86 2.21 8.76 -13.11
C ALA A 86 2.43 7.66 -12.04
N VAL A 87 3.15 7.95 -10.95
CA VAL A 87 3.35 7.03 -9.82
C VAL A 87 2.04 6.79 -9.08
N ALA A 88 1.29 7.86 -8.79
CA ALA A 88 -0.01 7.75 -8.15
C ALA A 88 -0.99 6.91 -9.00
N SER A 89 -1.05 7.16 -10.31
CA SER A 89 -1.90 6.38 -11.24
C SER A 89 -1.48 4.92 -11.31
N ASP A 90 -0.17 4.62 -11.30
CA ASP A 90 0.32 3.25 -11.30
C ASP A 90 -0.01 2.51 -9.99
N TRP A 91 0.05 3.18 -8.83
CA TRP A 91 -0.42 2.60 -7.57
C TRP A 91 -1.91 2.27 -7.58
N VAL A 92 -2.75 3.19 -8.10
CA VAL A 92 -4.20 2.93 -8.24
C VAL A 92 -4.43 1.73 -9.15
N ARG A 93 -3.79 1.71 -10.34
CA ARG A 93 -3.91 0.60 -11.29
C ARG A 93 -3.52 -0.74 -10.67
N ARG A 94 -2.39 -0.79 -9.95
CA ARG A 94 -1.94 -2.01 -9.26
C ARG A 94 -2.88 -2.42 -8.13
N ALA A 95 -3.48 -1.48 -7.42
CA ALA A 95 -4.49 -1.78 -6.41
C ALA A 95 -5.75 -2.38 -7.04
N ASP A 96 -6.19 -1.87 -8.19
CA ASP A 96 -7.35 -2.37 -8.92
C ASP A 96 -7.10 -3.78 -9.49
N ASP A 97 -5.89 -4.04 -10.01
CA ASP A 97 -5.49 -5.39 -10.45
C ASP A 97 -5.58 -6.42 -9.30
N VAL A 98 -5.15 -6.03 -8.09
CA VAL A 98 -5.25 -6.91 -6.91
C VAL A 98 -6.70 -7.10 -6.48
N GLU A 99 -7.52 -6.05 -6.48
CA GLU A 99 -8.95 -6.14 -6.14
C GLU A 99 -9.70 -7.07 -7.09
N LEU A 100 -9.47 -6.93 -8.40
CA LEU A 100 -10.04 -7.83 -9.39
C LEU A 100 -9.60 -9.27 -9.14
N GLY A 101 -8.33 -9.49 -8.81
CA GLY A 101 -7.82 -10.79 -8.40
C GLY A 101 -8.56 -11.37 -7.19
N VAL A 102 -8.87 -10.56 -6.17
CA VAL A 102 -9.65 -10.99 -4.99
C VAL A 102 -11.07 -11.39 -5.40
N GLN A 103 -11.73 -10.59 -6.23
CA GLN A 103 -13.09 -10.89 -6.72
C GLN A 103 -13.14 -12.20 -7.52
N LEU A 104 -12.11 -12.47 -8.34
CA LEU A 104 -12.00 -13.73 -9.07
C LEU A 104 -11.70 -14.90 -8.12
N ALA A 105 -10.79 -14.73 -7.15
CA ALA A 105 -10.43 -15.75 -6.19
C ALA A 105 -11.62 -16.18 -5.31
N GLU A 106 -12.54 -15.26 -5.00
CA GLU A 106 -13.75 -15.56 -4.22
C GLU A 106 -14.70 -16.53 -4.91
N ARG A 107 -14.59 -16.69 -6.24
CA ARG A 107 -15.40 -17.61 -7.06
C ARG A 107 -14.79 -19.02 -7.20
N LEU A 108 -13.57 -19.21 -6.70
CA LEU A 108 -12.86 -20.49 -6.79
C LEU A 108 -13.29 -21.48 -5.70
N SER A 109 -12.92 -22.74 -5.89
CA SER A 109 -13.05 -23.76 -4.83
C SER A 109 -12.23 -23.39 -3.59
N PRO A 110 -12.60 -23.84 -2.37
CA PRO A 110 -11.93 -23.41 -1.14
C PRO A 110 -10.40 -23.57 -1.12
N PRO A 111 -9.80 -24.67 -1.63
CA PRO A 111 -8.34 -24.80 -1.68
C PRO A 111 -7.69 -23.79 -2.63
N ALA A 112 -8.24 -23.63 -3.83
CA ALA A 112 -7.72 -22.70 -4.84
C ALA A 112 -7.90 -21.23 -4.42
N LYS A 113 -9.02 -20.90 -3.77
CA LYS A 113 -9.28 -19.60 -3.15
C LYS A 113 -8.22 -19.26 -2.12
N LYS A 114 -7.89 -20.19 -1.21
CA LYS A 114 -6.89 -19.96 -0.15
C LYS A 114 -5.52 -19.64 -0.75
N GLU A 115 -5.10 -20.39 -1.77
CA GLU A 115 -3.81 -20.17 -2.43
C GLU A 115 -3.78 -18.83 -3.19
N ALA A 116 -4.83 -18.52 -3.96
CA ALA A 116 -4.94 -17.27 -4.69
C ALA A 116 -4.94 -16.05 -3.75
N VAL A 117 -5.74 -16.09 -2.68
CA VAL A 117 -5.83 -15.02 -1.69
C VAL A 117 -4.50 -14.81 -0.96
N SER A 118 -3.75 -15.87 -0.64
CA SER A 118 -2.42 -15.75 -0.04
C SER A 118 -1.44 -14.99 -0.94
N ARG A 119 -1.40 -15.31 -2.24
CA ARG A 119 -0.55 -14.59 -3.22
C ARG A 119 -0.97 -13.12 -3.38
N LEU A 120 -2.27 -12.85 -3.40
CA LEU A 120 -2.80 -11.49 -3.48
C LEU A 120 -2.51 -10.67 -2.23
N LYS A 121 -2.50 -11.31 -1.05
CA LYS A 121 -2.09 -10.69 0.22
C LYS A 121 -0.65 -10.21 0.16
N THR A 122 0.27 -11.05 -0.28
CA THR A 122 1.69 -10.65 -0.46
C THR A 122 1.82 -9.47 -1.44
N ARG A 123 1.05 -9.46 -2.54
CA ARG A 123 1.05 -8.33 -3.48
C ARG A 123 0.54 -7.03 -2.85
N ALA A 124 -0.54 -7.10 -2.08
CA ALA A 124 -1.10 -5.94 -1.38
C ALA A 124 -0.13 -5.40 -0.31
N GLU A 125 0.52 -6.29 0.45
CA GLU A 125 1.54 -5.92 1.43
C GLU A 125 2.76 -5.26 0.77
N ALA A 126 3.20 -5.77 -0.39
CA ALA A 126 4.30 -5.16 -1.15
C ALA A 126 3.95 -3.76 -1.68
N LEU A 127 2.71 -3.56 -2.15
CA LEU A 127 2.25 -2.25 -2.62
C LEU A 127 2.18 -1.23 -1.47
N LEU A 128 1.71 -1.66 -0.30
CA LEU A 128 1.70 -0.84 0.90
C LEU A 128 3.12 -0.51 1.40
N ALA A 129 4.05 -1.47 1.31
CA ALA A 129 5.45 -1.28 1.65
C ALA A 129 6.12 -0.22 0.76
N GLU A 130 5.89 -0.30 -0.55
CA GLU A 130 6.38 0.68 -1.53
C GLU A 130 5.88 2.10 -1.23
N LEU A 131 4.60 2.22 -0.86
CA LEU A 131 4.02 3.48 -0.43
C LEU A 131 4.77 4.04 0.79
N ILE A 132 4.95 3.23 1.83
CA ILE A 132 5.63 3.65 3.06
C ILE A 132 7.06 4.12 2.74
N GLU A 133 7.82 3.34 1.98
CA GLU A 133 9.19 3.70 1.62
C GLU A 133 9.24 5.03 0.86
N ALA A 134 8.35 5.24 -0.10
CA ALA A 134 8.28 6.48 -0.85
C ALA A 134 7.92 7.70 0.01
N THR A 135 7.17 7.49 1.10
CA THR A 135 6.82 8.57 2.04
C THR A 135 7.93 8.88 3.05
N THR A 136 8.84 7.93 3.33
CA THR A 136 9.91 8.06 4.33
C THR A 136 11.28 8.41 3.75
N ALA A 137 11.42 8.41 2.43
CA ALA A 137 12.68 8.69 1.72
C ALA A 137 13.07 10.19 1.66
N THR A 138 12.39 11.05 2.42
CA THR A 138 12.68 12.51 2.54
C THR A 138 13.70 12.82 3.61
#